data_AF-A0A838R3D0-F1
#
_entry.id   AF-A0A838R3D0-F1
#
_cell.length_a   1.000
_cell.length_b   1.000
_cell.length_c   1.000
_cell.angle_alpha   90.00
_cell.angle_beta   90.00
_cell.angle_gamma   90.00
#
_symmetry.space_group_name_H-M   'P 1'
#
loop_
_entity.id
_entity.type
_entity.pdbx_description
1 polymer ?
#
loop_
_entity_poly.entity_id
_entity_poly.type
_entity_poly.pdbx_seq_one_letter_code
_entity_poly.pdbx_strand_id
1 'polypeptide(L)' 'PSAAAALLAVGESPRDATLDAVVHAAWTNVALVILNLDESVTKN' A
#
# COMPACT_ATOMS: atom_id res chain seq x y z
N PRO A 1 9.82 -7.78 7.25
CA PRO A 1 8.94 -7.17 8.28
C PRO A 1 9.09 -5.64 8.40
N SER A 2 10.31 -5.10 8.41
CA SER A 2 10.56 -3.65 8.57
C SER A 2 9.92 -2.79 7.47
N ALA A 3 10.02 -3.20 6.19
CA ALA A 3 9.43 -2.48 5.07
C ALA A 3 7.89 -2.41 5.13
N ALA A 4 7.23 -3.47 5.59
CA ALA A 4 5.79 -3.50 5.77
C ALA A 4 5.33 -2.50 6.83
N ALA A 5 6.04 -2.42 7.95
CA ALA A 5 5.76 -1.44 9.00
C ALA A 5 5.97 0.00 8.52
N ALA A 6 7.04 0.25 7.75
CA ALA A 6 7.31 1.57 7.19
C ALA A 6 6.21 2.01 6.20
N LEU A 7 5.77 1.10 5.31
CA LEU A 7 4.69 1.39 4.36
C LEU A 7 3.35 1.65 5.06
N LEU A 8 3.00 0.83 6.05
CA LEU A 8 1.73 0.98 6.79
C LEU A 8 1.70 2.15 7.78
N ALA A 9 2.84 2.79 8.02
CA ALA A 9 2.92 4.03 8.81
C ALA A 9 2.65 5.28 7.96
N VAL A 10 2.55 5.14 6.63
CA VAL A 10 2.22 6.24 5.72
C VAL A 10 0.71 6.49 5.75
N GLY A 11 0.32 7.77 5.91
CA GLY A 11 -1.08 8.21 5.97
C GLY A 11 -1.42 8.87 7.30
N GLU A 12 -2.57 9.54 7.37
CA GLU A 12 -3.01 10.27 8.56
C GLU A 12 -3.80 9.37 9.54
N SER A 13 -4.42 8.31 9.03
CA SER A 13 -5.22 7.38 9.84
C SER A 13 -4.37 6.23 10.37
N PRO A 14 -4.54 5.83 11.65
CA PRO A 14 -3.86 4.67 12.19
C PRO A 14 -4.33 3.40 11.48
N ARG A 15 -3.39 2.49 11.19
CA ARG A 15 -3.73 1.18 10.61
C ARG A 15 -4.55 0.34 11.58
N ASP A 16 -5.33 -0.58 11.03
CA ASP A 16 -5.93 -1.66 11.81
C ASP A 16 -4.84 -2.63 12.29
N ALA A 17 -4.72 -2.78 13.62
CA ALA A 17 -3.75 -3.65 14.28
C ALA A 17 -4.15 -5.13 14.29
N THR A 18 -5.42 -5.44 14.00
CA THR A 18 -5.93 -6.82 13.93
C THR A 18 -5.48 -7.55 12.65
N LEU A 19 -5.09 -6.80 11.63
CA LEU A 19 -4.59 -7.32 10.36
C LEU A 19 -3.09 -7.65 10.44
N ASP A 20 -2.70 -8.77 9.82
CA ASP A 20 -1.28 -9.11 9.65
C ASP A 20 -0.57 -8.02 8.84
N ALA A 21 0.54 -7.52 9.37
CA ALA A 21 1.24 -6.38 8.79
C ALA A 21 1.82 -6.68 7.41
N VAL A 22 2.26 -7.92 7.14
CA VAL A 22 2.85 -8.29 5.86
C VAL A 22 1.75 -8.39 4.79
N VAL A 23 0.66 -9.06 5.11
CA VAL A 23 -0.49 -9.22 4.21
C VAL A 23 -1.15 -7.88 3.91
N HIS A 24 -1.35 -7.03 4.92
CA HIS A 24 -1.93 -5.70 4.72
C HIS A 24 -1.03 -4.85 3.83
N ALA A 25 0.28 -4.79 4.10
CA ALA A 25 1.22 -4.04 3.26
C ALA A 25 1.24 -4.54 1.81
N ALA A 26 1.09 -5.84 1.57
CA ALA A 26 1.00 -6.40 0.23
C ALA A 26 -0.25 -5.89 -0.52
N TRP A 27 -1.42 -5.91 0.13
CA TRP A 27 -2.66 -5.38 -0.46
C TRP A 27 -2.61 -3.87 -0.69
N THR A 28 -2.01 -3.11 0.24
CA THR A 28 -1.74 -1.67 0.03
C THR A 28 -0.93 -1.45 -1.24
N ASN A 29 0.13 -2.25 -1.46
CA ASN A 29 0.96 -2.12 -2.65
C ASN A 29 0.21 -2.48 -3.95
N VAL A 30 -0.66 -3.51 -3.93
CA VAL A 30 -1.54 -3.83 -5.06
C VAL A 30 -2.48 -2.68 -5.38
N ALA A 31 -3.09 -2.07 -4.36
CA ALA A 31 -3.96 -0.92 -4.55
C ALA A 31 -3.20 0.28 -5.15
N LEU A 32 -1.97 0.55 -4.68
CA LEU A 32 -1.10 1.59 -5.27
C LEU A 32 -0.81 1.30 -6.74
N VAL A 33 -0.49 0.06 -7.11
CA VAL A 33 -0.26 -0.31 -8.51
C VAL A 33 -1.50 -0.05 -9.36
N ILE A 34 -2.70 -0.39 -8.86
CA ILE A 34 -3.96 -0.15 -9.57
C ILE A 34 -4.21 1.36 -9.74
N LEU A 35 -4.02 2.15 -8.67
CA LEU A 35 -4.29 3.59 -8.68
C LEU A 35 -3.31 4.36 -9.57
N ASN A 36 -2.05 3.93 -9.64
CA ASN A 36 -1.03 4.56 -10.48
C ASN A 36 -0.98 3.97 -11.90
N LEU A 37 -1.86 3.02 -12.23
CA LEU A 37 -1.85 2.35 -13.53
C LEU A 37 -2.22 3.30 -14.67
N ASP A 38 -3.01 4.33 -14.41
CA ASP A 38 -3.39 5.36 -15.39
C ASP A 38 -2.15 6.11 -15.93
N GLU A 39 -1.18 6.45 -15.06
CA GLU A 39 0.08 7.09 -15.48
C GLU A 39 0.99 6.14 -16.27
N SER A 40 0.94 4.84 -15.97
CA SER A 40 1.78 3.84 -16.65
C SER A 40 1.21 3.36 -17.99
N VAL A 41 -0.12 3.32 -18.15
CA VAL A 41 -0.80 2.79 -19.34
C VAL A 41 -1.13 3.91 -20.32
N THR A 42 -1.44 5.12 -19.84
CA THR A 42 -1.87 6.24 -20.67
C THR A 42 -0.71 7.17 -20.99
N LYS A 43 0.19 6.74 -21.88
CA LYS A 43 1.13 7.65 -22.56
C LYS A 43 0.46 8.19 -23.82
N ASN A 44 -0.01 9.44 -23.77
CA ASN A 44 -0.36 10.23 -24.96
C ASN A 44 0.87 10.94 -25.51
#